data_AF-A0A7W1DW24-F1
#
_entry.id   AF-A0A7W1DW24-F1
#
_cell.length_a   1.000
_cell.length_b   1.000
_cell.length_c   1.000
_cell.angle_alpha   90.00
_cell.angle_beta   90.00
_cell.angle_gamma   90.00
#
_symmetry.space_group_name_H-M   'P 1'
#
loop_
_entity.id
_entity.type
_entity.pdbx_description
1 polymer ?
#
loop_
_entity_poly.entity_id
_entity_poly.type
_entity_poly.pdbx_seq_one_letter_code
_entity_poly.pdbx_strand_id
1 'polypeptide(L)'
;MTILRRPFCTCFSGYEGDGRTCTDIDECADGSHNCDPNATCTNTPAGSFTCSCDDGYTGDGVTCCCADGSVCAACRGECAGLPVAKCCPASRRTNCADTCVNLKTDERNCGRCGRRCRRNQVCRRGDCLAA
;
A
#
# COMPACT_ATOMS: atom_id res chain seq x y z
N MET A 1 36.19 -28.65 -36.77
CA MET A 1 35.02 -27.77 -36.55
C MET A 1 35.30 -26.88 -35.37
N THR A 2 35.74 -25.66 -35.62
CA THR A 2 36.02 -24.67 -34.58
C THR A 2 34.68 -24.16 -34.05
N ILE A 3 34.34 -24.50 -32.81
CA ILE A 3 33.23 -23.87 -32.10
C ILE A 3 33.63 -22.40 -31.94
N LEU A 4 33.09 -21.53 -32.80
CA LEU A 4 33.16 -20.08 -32.60
C LEU A 4 32.36 -19.78 -31.32
N ARG A 5 33.01 -19.84 -30.15
CA ARG A 5 32.50 -19.21 -28.94
C ARG A 5 32.55 -17.70 -29.16
N ARG A 6 31.61 -17.17 -29.94
CA ARG A 6 31.28 -15.75 -29.87
C ARG A 6 30.74 -15.55 -28.45
N PRO A 7 31.38 -14.76 -27.58
CA PRO A 7 30.77 -14.43 -26.31
C PRO A 7 29.43 -13.77 -26.64
N PHE A 8 28.34 -14.39 -26.20
CA PHE A 8 27.01 -13.82 -26.34
C PHE A 8 26.96 -12.63 -25.40
N CYS A 9 27.01 -11.42 -25.95
CA CYS A 9 26.76 -10.22 -25.16
C CYS A 9 25.26 -10.20 -24.85
N THR A 10 24.91 -9.85 -23.63
CA THR A 10 23.53 -9.55 -23.22
C THR A 10 23.45 -8.08 -22.86
N CYS A 11 22.26 -7.50 -22.99
CA CYS A 11 22.00 -6.17 -22.45
C CYS A 11 22.10 -6.17 -20.91
N PHE A 12 22.38 -5.01 -20.34
CA PHE A 12 22.32 -4.82 -18.88
C PHE A 12 20.87 -4.93 -18.38
N SER A 13 20.69 -5.17 -17.08
CA SER A 13 19.37 -5.17 -16.47
C SER A 13 18.62 -3.85 -16.76
N GLY A 14 17.34 -3.93 -17.08
CA GLY A 14 16.52 -2.79 -17.50
C GLY A 14 16.63 -2.44 -18.99
N TYR A 15 17.34 -3.23 -19.78
CA TYR A 15 17.49 -3.03 -21.22
C TYR A 15 17.21 -4.31 -22.02
N GLU A 16 16.61 -4.16 -23.20
CA GLU A 16 16.34 -5.25 -24.15
C GLU A 16 17.04 -5.02 -25.50
N GLY A 17 17.32 -6.10 -26.24
CA GLY A 17 17.99 -6.03 -27.54
C GLY A 17 18.87 -7.23 -27.88
N ASP A 18 19.76 -7.06 -28.87
CA ASP A 18 20.61 -8.14 -29.41
C ASP A 18 21.97 -8.28 -28.69
N GLY A 19 22.16 -7.54 -27.59
CA GLY A 19 23.40 -7.51 -26.82
C GLY A 19 24.50 -6.60 -27.40
N ARG A 20 24.26 -5.99 -28.57
CA ARG A 20 25.11 -4.96 -29.16
C ARG A 20 24.38 -3.62 -29.24
N THR A 21 23.09 -3.66 -29.59
CA THR A 21 22.15 -2.56 -29.52
C THR A 21 21.14 -2.90 -28.43
N CYS A 22 21.13 -2.07 -27.40
CA CYS A 22 20.26 -2.23 -26.24
C CYS A 22 19.40 -0.97 -26.10
N THR A 23 18.10 -1.16 -25.95
CA THR A 23 17.12 -0.10 -25.68
C THR A 23 16.57 -0.28 -24.28
N ASP A 24 16.30 0.84 -23.63
CA ASP A 24 15.68 0.89 -22.31
C ASP A 24 14.31 0.20 -22.35
N ILE A 25 14.02 -0.64 -21.36
CA ILE A 25 12.70 -1.23 -21.20
C ILE A 25 11.83 -0.19 -20.50
N ASP A 26 10.69 0.14 -21.09
CA ASP A 26 9.70 1.00 -20.42
C ASP A 26 8.78 0.13 -19.56
N GLU A 27 9.16 -0.08 -18.29
CA GLU A 27 8.36 -0.91 -17.38
C GLU A 27 6.98 -0.30 -17.06
N CYS A 28 6.82 1.01 -17.27
CA CYS A 28 5.53 1.70 -17.12
C CYS A 28 4.58 1.36 -18.28
N ALA A 29 5.09 1.33 -19.52
CA ALA A 29 4.30 0.96 -20.69
C ALA A 29 4.02 -0.55 -20.77
N ASP A 30 4.97 -1.37 -20.33
CA ASP A 30 4.85 -2.84 -20.27
C ASP A 30 3.97 -3.30 -19.09
N GLY A 31 3.85 -2.47 -18.04
CA GLY A 31 3.11 -2.80 -16.83
C GLY A 31 3.83 -3.80 -15.92
N SER A 32 5.14 -3.97 -16.10
CA SER A 32 6.00 -4.81 -15.26
C SER A 32 6.53 -4.12 -14.01
N HIS A 33 6.22 -2.83 -13.83
CA HIS A 33 6.53 -2.05 -12.64
C HIS A 33 5.82 -2.57 -11.37
N ASN A 34 6.32 -2.15 -10.21
CA ASN A 34 5.72 -2.48 -8.90
C ASN A 34 5.13 -1.26 -8.16
N CYS A 35 4.91 -0.13 -8.84
CA CYS A 35 4.27 1.04 -8.25
C CYS A 35 2.90 0.71 -7.63
N ASP A 36 2.56 1.45 -6.57
CA ASP A 36 1.23 1.41 -5.95
C ASP A 36 0.15 1.83 -6.97
N PRO A 37 -1.09 1.29 -6.91
CA PRO A 37 -2.18 1.76 -7.75
C PRO A 37 -2.53 3.25 -7.58
N ASN A 38 -2.12 3.89 -6.49
CA ASN A 38 -2.24 5.34 -6.23
C ASN A 38 -0.90 6.07 -6.41
N ALA A 39 -0.05 5.55 -7.30
CA ALA A 39 1.20 6.16 -7.69
C ALA A 39 1.31 6.25 -9.21
N THR A 40 1.93 7.33 -9.66
CA THR A 40 2.33 7.52 -11.05
C THR A 40 3.68 6.85 -11.30
N CYS A 41 3.73 5.95 -12.28
CA CYS A 41 4.96 5.37 -12.81
C CYS A 41 5.61 6.33 -13.82
N THR A 42 6.91 6.56 -13.70
CA THR A 42 7.71 7.33 -14.67
C THR A 42 8.92 6.52 -15.10
N ASN A 43 9.00 6.20 -16.39
CA ASN A 43 10.16 5.48 -16.92
C ASN A 43 11.41 6.38 -16.89
N THR A 44 12.57 5.81 -16.56
CA THR A 44 13.85 6.50 -16.56
C THR A 44 14.80 5.83 -17.58
N PRO A 45 15.39 6.58 -18.53
CA PRO A 45 16.27 6.01 -19.56
C PRO A 45 17.56 5.32 -19.08
N ALA A 46 17.73 5.21 -17.76
CA ALA A 46 18.87 4.59 -17.08
C ALA A 46 18.64 3.08 -16.79
N GLY A 47 17.66 2.45 -17.44
CA GLY A 47 17.30 1.05 -17.26
C GLY A 47 16.47 0.82 -16.01
N SER A 48 15.58 1.75 -15.67
CA SER A 48 14.76 1.69 -14.45
C SER A 48 13.54 2.58 -14.58
N PHE A 49 12.63 2.49 -13.62
CA PHE A 49 11.52 3.43 -13.45
C PHE A 49 11.52 4.05 -12.05
N THR A 50 10.71 5.09 -11.85
CA THR A 50 10.38 5.64 -10.53
C THR A 50 8.88 5.62 -10.32
N CYS A 51 8.47 5.49 -9.05
CA CYS A 51 7.09 5.62 -8.64
C CYS A 51 6.95 6.84 -7.75
N SER A 52 5.94 7.66 -7.98
CA SER A 52 5.59 8.77 -7.09
C SER A 52 4.13 8.66 -6.70
N CYS A 53 3.84 8.74 -5.40
CA CYS A 53 2.46 8.77 -4.94
C CYS A 53 1.71 9.96 -5.56
N ASP A 54 0.46 9.72 -5.93
CA ASP A 54 -0.41 10.74 -6.50
C ASP A 54 -0.79 11.79 -5.45
N ASP A 55 -1.36 12.91 -5.90
CA ASP A 55 -1.83 13.97 -5.02
C ASP A 55 -2.80 13.45 -3.96
N GLY A 56 -2.54 13.80 -2.71
CA GLY A 56 -3.30 13.28 -1.57
C GLY A 56 -2.77 11.96 -1.01
N TYR A 57 -1.67 11.43 -1.55
CA TYR A 57 -0.94 10.27 -1.05
C TYR A 57 0.53 10.58 -0.75
N THR A 58 1.14 9.80 0.15
CA THR A 58 2.52 9.92 0.61
C THR A 58 3.09 8.53 0.86
N GLY A 59 4.39 8.36 0.61
CA GLY A 59 5.06 7.07 0.67
C GLY A 59 6.28 7.04 -0.23
N ASP A 60 6.74 5.83 -0.56
CA ASP A 60 7.90 5.59 -1.44
C ASP A 60 7.50 5.34 -2.90
N GLY A 61 6.21 5.46 -3.23
CA GLY A 61 5.67 5.22 -4.57
C GLY A 61 5.35 3.75 -4.88
N VAL A 62 6.00 2.81 -4.19
CA VAL A 62 5.64 1.37 -4.21
C VAL A 62 4.55 1.08 -3.19
N THR A 63 4.54 1.84 -2.09
CA THR A 63 3.49 1.87 -1.07
C THR A 63 3.04 3.31 -0.87
N CYS A 64 1.78 3.61 -1.20
CA CYS A 64 1.22 4.96 -1.03
C CYS A 64 0.07 4.97 -0.03
N CYS A 65 0.14 5.89 0.94
CA CYS A 65 -0.85 6.08 2.00
C CYS A 65 -1.41 7.51 1.92
N CYS A 66 -2.65 7.76 2.34
CA CYS A 66 -3.22 9.12 2.30
C CYS A 66 -2.35 10.14 3.06
N ALA A 67 -2.02 11.26 2.43
CA ALA A 67 -1.12 12.31 2.89
C ALA A 67 -1.76 13.27 3.91
N ASP A 68 -3.09 13.33 3.97
CA ASP A 68 -3.80 14.10 4.97
C ASP A 68 -3.85 13.29 6.28
N GLY A 69 -3.39 13.89 7.38
CA GLY A 69 -3.35 13.27 8.72
C GLY A 69 -4.72 12.84 9.31
N SER A 70 -5.75 12.67 8.49
CA SER A 70 -7.10 12.23 8.84
C SER A 70 -7.26 10.71 8.76
N VAL A 71 -6.42 10.00 7.99
CA VAL A 71 -6.58 8.54 7.74
C VAL A 71 -5.27 7.76 7.89
N CYS A 72 -4.46 8.09 8.91
CA CYS A 72 -3.32 7.27 9.33
C CYS A 72 -3.29 7.02 10.85
N ALA A 73 -4.43 6.68 11.47
CA ALA A 73 -4.43 6.25 12.88
C ALA A 73 -4.06 4.76 13.09
N ALA A 74 -3.71 4.02 12.03
CA ALA A 74 -3.46 2.57 12.13
C ALA A 74 -2.16 2.07 11.49
N CYS A 75 -1.27 2.90 10.96
CA CYS A 75 0.05 2.41 10.54
C CYS A 75 1.01 2.33 11.73
N ARG A 76 0.67 1.46 12.69
CA ARG A 76 1.59 0.84 13.64
C ARG A 76 2.11 -0.51 13.11
N GLY A 77 2.27 -0.63 11.79
CA GLY A 77 2.99 -1.74 11.16
C GLY A 77 2.19 -3.02 10.86
N GLU A 78 0.89 -2.95 10.57
CA GLU A 78 0.10 -4.16 10.23
C GLU A 78 -0.62 -4.09 8.87
N CYS A 79 -0.29 -3.14 8.01
CA CYS A 79 -0.88 -3.05 6.66
C CYS A 79 0.12 -3.35 5.54
N ALA A 80 1.22 -4.06 5.83
CA ALA A 80 2.00 -4.70 4.78
C ALA A 80 1.23 -5.96 4.31
N GLY A 81 0.55 -5.87 3.16
CA GLY A 81 -0.06 -7.04 2.48
C GLY A 81 -1.55 -7.30 2.71
N LEU A 82 -2.36 -6.30 3.09
CA LEU A 82 -3.82 -6.42 3.16
C LEU A 82 -4.52 -5.63 2.04
N PRO A 83 -5.62 -6.15 1.45
CA PRO A 83 -6.39 -5.42 0.45
C PRO A 83 -7.00 -4.14 1.04
N VAL A 84 -7.02 -3.08 0.22
CA VAL A 84 -7.44 -1.69 0.50
C VAL A 84 -8.81 -1.56 1.23
N ALA A 85 -9.64 -2.61 1.22
CA ALA A 85 -10.95 -2.69 1.89
C ALA A 85 -10.92 -2.64 3.43
N LYS A 86 -9.74 -2.73 4.07
CA LYS A 86 -9.63 -2.74 5.55
C LYS A 86 -9.42 -1.38 6.21
N CYS A 87 -9.31 -0.31 5.43
CA CYS A 87 -9.12 1.05 5.95
C CYS A 87 -10.47 1.76 6.17
N CYS A 88 -10.59 2.49 7.28
CA CYS A 88 -11.82 3.21 7.60
C CYS A 88 -11.75 4.68 7.20
N PRO A 89 -12.73 5.22 6.44
CA PRO A 89 -12.67 6.57 5.85
C PRO A 89 -12.79 7.72 6.85
N ALA A 90 -12.99 7.44 8.15
CA ALA A 90 -13.09 8.46 9.19
C ALA A 90 -12.00 8.28 10.24
N SER A 91 -11.41 9.40 10.66
CA SER A 91 -10.42 9.45 11.73
C SER A 91 -10.98 8.80 13.00
N ARG A 92 -10.27 7.80 13.54
CA ARG A 92 -10.58 7.05 14.79
C ARG A 92 -11.62 5.94 14.67
N ARG A 93 -11.92 5.45 13.47
CA ARG A 93 -12.66 4.19 13.29
C ARG A 93 -11.71 3.01 13.05
N THR A 94 -12.13 1.83 13.49
CA THR A 94 -11.44 0.55 13.32
C THR A 94 -12.31 -0.34 12.46
N ASN A 95 -11.73 -1.07 11.52
CA ASN A 95 -12.46 -2.07 10.75
C ASN A 95 -12.67 -3.32 11.62
N CYS A 96 -13.93 -3.68 11.84
CA CYS A 96 -14.35 -4.92 12.48
C CYS A 96 -15.20 -5.71 11.49
N ALA A 97 -14.58 -6.69 10.80
CA ALA A 97 -15.21 -7.53 9.78
C ALA A 97 -15.93 -6.72 8.68
N ASP A 98 -15.14 -5.92 7.96
CA ASP A 98 -15.56 -5.07 6.83
C ASP A 98 -16.55 -3.95 7.20
N THR A 99 -16.71 -3.71 8.51
CA THR A 99 -17.49 -2.59 9.03
C THR A 99 -16.62 -1.67 9.86
N CYS A 100 -16.62 -0.38 9.50
CA CYS A 100 -15.93 0.63 10.28
C CYS A 100 -16.71 1.00 11.54
N VAL A 101 -16.09 0.91 12.71
CA VAL A 101 -16.74 1.19 14.00
C VAL A 101 -15.86 2.06 14.87
N ASN A 102 -16.44 2.79 15.83
CA ASN A 102 -15.67 3.62 16.76
C ASN A 102 -15.48 2.87 18.07
N LEU A 103 -14.28 2.34 18.32
CA LEU A 103 -14.02 1.58 19.55
C LEU A 103 -14.18 2.40 20.84
N LYS A 104 -14.25 3.73 20.77
CA LYS A 104 -14.38 4.61 21.94
C LYS A 104 -15.83 4.88 22.35
N THR A 105 -16.78 4.66 21.45
CA THR A 105 -18.18 5.06 21.64
C THR A 105 -19.18 3.99 21.22
N ASP A 106 -18.80 3.02 20.40
CA ASP A 106 -19.68 1.94 19.96
C ASP A 106 -19.87 0.90 21.07
N GLU A 107 -21.10 0.77 21.56
CA GLU A 107 -21.47 -0.16 22.62
C GLU A 107 -21.33 -1.64 22.23
N ARG A 108 -21.24 -1.96 20.94
CA ARG A 108 -21.02 -3.33 20.43
C ARG A 108 -19.54 -3.64 20.15
N ASN A 109 -18.69 -2.61 20.13
CA ASN A 109 -17.27 -2.72 19.79
C ASN A 109 -16.40 -1.91 20.76
N CYS A 110 -16.73 -1.89 22.05
CA CYS A 110 -16.10 -1.00 23.01
C CYS A 110 -14.68 -1.46 23.39
N GLY A 111 -13.66 -0.72 22.98
CA GLY A 111 -12.24 -1.00 23.20
C GLY A 111 -11.62 -2.05 22.27
N ARG A 112 -12.43 -2.94 21.70
CA ARG A 112 -12.05 -3.92 20.66
C ARG A 112 -13.27 -4.40 19.87
N CYS A 113 -13.04 -4.93 18.68
CA CYS A 113 -14.10 -5.53 17.85
C CYS A 113 -14.89 -6.61 18.61
N GLY A 114 -16.22 -6.55 18.52
CA GLY A 114 -17.15 -7.51 19.13
C GLY A 114 -17.28 -7.43 20.65
N ARG A 115 -16.64 -6.48 21.34
CA ARG A 115 -16.84 -6.29 22.78
C ARG A 115 -18.09 -5.46 23.04
N ARG A 116 -19.19 -6.13 23.37
CA ARG A 116 -20.44 -5.49 23.76
C ARG A 116 -20.47 -5.14 25.26
N CYS A 117 -20.89 -3.93 25.61
CA CYS A 117 -21.10 -3.54 27.01
C CYS A 117 -22.29 -4.27 27.64
N ARG A 118 -22.26 -4.48 28.97
CA ARG A 118 -23.36 -5.14 29.69
C ARG A 118 -24.58 -4.23 29.82
N ARG A 119 -25.72 -4.81 30.24
CA ARG A 119 -26.94 -4.05 30.51
C ARG A 119 -26.66 -2.97 31.58
N ASN A 120 -27.08 -1.73 31.32
CA ASN A 120 -26.79 -0.53 32.12
C ASN A 120 -25.32 -0.04 32.05
N GLN A 121 -24.62 -0.30 30.95
CA GLN A 121 -23.30 0.28 30.69
C GLN A 121 -23.26 1.02 29.37
N VAL A 122 -22.48 2.10 29.31
CA VAL A 122 -22.20 2.90 28.11
C VAL A 122 -20.71 2.82 27.75
N CYS A 123 -20.41 2.84 26.45
CA CYS A 123 -19.03 2.89 25.98
C CYS A 123 -18.50 4.32 26.01
N ARG A 124 -17.47 4.59 26.82
CA ARG A 124 -16.80 5.90 26.88
C ARG A 124 -15.29 5.72 26.86
N ARG A 125 -14.63 6.33 25.87
CA ARG A 125 -13.16 6.32 25.66
C ARG A 125 -12.55 4.92 25.48
N GLY A 126 -13.35 3.90 25.21
CA GLY A 126 -12.91 2.50 25.04
C GLY A 126 -13.33 1.57 26.17
N ASP A 127 -13.94 2.11 27.23
CA ASP A 127 -14.32 1.37 28.41
C ASP A 127 -15.84 1.32 28.58
N CYS A 128 -16.36 0.17 29.03
CA CYS A 128 -17.74 0.01 29.41
C CYS A 128 -17.92 0.48 30.85
N LEU A 129 -18.52 1.65 31.03
CA LEU A 129 -18.77 2.27 32.33
C LEU A 129 -20.26 2.13 32.68
N ALA A 130 -20.60 2.07 33.97
CA ALA A 130 -21.99 2.11 34.39
C ALA A 130 -22.67 3.40 33.87
N ALA A 131 -23.88 3.24 33.35
CA ALA A 131 -24.69 4.31 32.78
C ALA A 131 -25.33 5.18 33.88
#